data_AF-A0A351G892-F1
#
_entry.id   AF-A0A351G892-F1
#
_cell.length_a   1.000
_cell.length_b   1.000
_cell.length_c   1.000
_cell.angle_alpha   90.00
_cell.angle_beta   90.00
_cell.angle_gamma   90.00
#
_symmetry.space_group_name_H-M   'P 1'
#
loop_
_entity.id
_entity.type
_entity.pdbx_description
1 polymer ?
#
loop_
_entity_poly.entity_id
_entity_poly.type
_entity_poly.pdbx_seq_one_letter_code
_entity_poly.pdbx_strand_id
1 'polypeptide(L)'
;MRAKSWLLIGTLFLLFVALGFYIWASALTDSLFEFRSPLADNPPKPKEPISAPLTSRLVIIVVDALRQDTSLDLEVMPFLAELRQQGAWAAMHSIPPSYSAPSWTTILTGAWPYINDGQALNPPDYDSVRTFTQDDIFSAAERAGLKTGLAGHAWYEAMLANSGLDKASFARAIDHNADLEILAHAKKWADLGELQLILLHLDQVDYAGHYQGGP
;
A
#
# COMPACT_ATOMS: atom_id res chain seq x y z
N MET A 1 -7.13 -5.35 61.34
CA MET A 1 -6.54 -6.13 60.23
C MET A 1 -7.45 -6.32 59.01
N ARG A 2 -8.78 -6.19 59.11
CA ARG A 2 -9.72 -6.38 57.96
C ARG A 2 -9.65 -5.31 56.85
N ALA A 3 -9.16 -4.10 57.11
CA ALA A 3 -9.11 -3.04 56.09
C ALA A 3 -8.05 -3.29 54.99
N LYS A 4 -6.97 -4.04 55.28
CA LYS A 4 -5.88 -4.29 54.31
C LYS A 4 -6.19 -5.44 53.34
N SER A 5 -7.05 -6.39 53.72
CA SER A 5 -7.43 -7.51 52.85
C SER A 5 -8.29 -7.07 51.67
N TRP A 6 -9.15 -6.07 51.83
CA TRP A 6 -9.93 -5.50 50.72
C TRP A 6 -9.07 -4.75 49.71
N LEU A 7 -8.02 -4.07 50.17
CA LEU A 7 -7.04 -3.45 49.28
C LEU A 7 -6.27 -4.50 48.50
N LEU A 8 -5.79 -5.56 49.14
CA LEU A 8 -5.11 -6.66 48.46
C LEU A 8 -6.01 -7.36 47.43
N ILE A 9 -7.25 -7.69 47.81
CA ILE A 9 -8.23 -8.31 46.90
C ILE A 9 -8.55 -7.37 45.74
N GLY A 10 -8.77 -6.08 46.02
CA GLY A 10 -9.01 -5.07 45.00
C GLY A 10 -7.84 -4.93 44.03
N THR A 11 -6.60 -4.87 44.53
CA THR A 11 -5.40 -4.84 43.71
C THR A 11 -5.27 -6.10 42.85
N LEU A 12 -5.44 -7.29 43.42
CA LEU A 12 -5.36 -8.54 42.66
C LEU A 12 -6.46 -8.61 41.58
N PHE A 13 -7.67 -8.15 41.89
CA PHE A 13 -8.75 -8.05 40.93
C PHE A 13 -8.42 -7.09 39.78
N LEU A 14 -7.90 -5.89 40.08
CA LEU A 14 -7.48 -4.93 39.06
C LEU A 14 -6.34 -5.47 38.19
N LEU A 15 -5.37 -6.19 38.77
CA LEU A 15 -4.31 -6.85 38.01
C LEU A 15 -4.86 -7.95 37.09
N PHE A 16 -5.82 -8.74 37.57
CA PHE A 16 -6.47 -9.76 36.75
C PHE A 16 -7.26 -9.14 35.60
N VAL A 17 -8.01 -8.07 35.85
CA VAL A 17 -8.73 -7.31 34.83
C VAL A 17 -7.74 -6.71 33.81
N ALA A 18 -6.64 -6.12 34.26
CA ALA A 18 -5.61 -5.57 33.39
C ALA A 18 -4.97 -6.65 32.50
N LEU A 19 -4.67 -7.83 33.07
CA LEU A 19 -4.17 -8.98 32.31
C LEU A 19 -5.19 -9.45 31.26
N GLY A 20 -6.47 -9.53 31.63
CA GLY A 20 -7.54 -9.88 30.70
C GLY A 20 -7.65 -8.90 29.53
N PHE A 21 -7.60 -7.58 29.80
CA PHE A 21 -7.59 -6.56 28.75
C PHE A 21 -6.34 -6.63 27.87
N TYR A 22 -5.17 -6.89 28.46
CA TYR A 22 -3.94 -7.04 27.70
C TYR A 22 -4.04 -8.22 26.71
N ILE A 23 -4.45 -9.40 27.20
CA ILE A 23 -4.64 -10.58 26.35
C ILE A 23 -5.67 -10.31 25.25
N TRP A 24 -6.78 -9.67 25.60
CA TRP A 24 -7.83 -9.39 24.63
C TRP A 24 -7.38 -8.38 23.57
N ALA A 25 -6.69 -7.31 23.96
CA ALA A 25 -6.14 -6.32 23.03
C ALA A 25 -5.09 -6.95 22.10
N SER A 26 -4.19 -7.78 22.63
CA SER A 26 -3.23 -8.53 21.81
C SER A 26 -3.93 -9.44 20.81
N ALA A 27 -4.89 -10.26 21.26
CA ALA A 27 -5.62 -11.16 20.37
C ALA A 27 -6.40 -10.41 19.27
N LEU A 28 -6.96 -9.22 19.57
CA LEU A 28 -7.60 -8.36 18.57
C LEU A 28 -6.58 -7.84 17.55
N THR A 29 -5.44 -7.33 18.00
CA THR A 29 -4.36 -6.88 17.11
C THR A 29 -3.84 -8.02 16.24
N ASP A 30 -3.55 -9.18 16.84
CA ASP A 30 -3.06 -10.37 16.13
C ASP A 30 -4.08 -10.79 15.07
N SER A 31 -5.38 -10.79 15.39
CA SER A 31 -6.43 -11.11 14.42
C SER A 31 -6.43 -10.20 13.19
N LEU A 32 -6.01 -8.93 13.31
CA LEU A 32 -5.92 -8.01 12.19
C LEU A 32 -4.68 -8.27 11.32
N PHE A 33 -3.54 -8.57 11.95
CA PHE A 33 -2.31 -8.93 11.22
C PHE A 33 -2.42 -10.30 10.54
N GLU A 34 -3.05 -11.26 11.21
CA GLU A 34 -3.23 -12.63 10.72
C GLU A 34 -4.44 -12.78 9.78
N PHE A 35 -5.30 -11.76 9.68
CA PHE A 35 -6.48 -11.80 8.81
C PHE A 35 -6.12 -12.26 7.39
N ARG A 36 -6.90 -13.23 6.88
CA ARG A 36 -6.88 -13.70 5.49
C ARG A 36 -8.26 -13.56 4.88
N SER A 37 -8.30 -13.27 3.59
CA SER A 37 -9.56 -13.30 2.86
C SER A 37 -10.14 -14.72 2.86
N PRO A 38 -11.48 -14.90 2.91
CA PRO A 38 -12.10 -16.18 2.59
C PRO A 38 -11.74 -16.73 1.20
N LEU A 39 -11.17 -15.90 0.32
CA LEU A 39 -10.71 -16.25 -1.01
C LEU A 39 -9.21 -16.57 -1.08
N ALA A 40 -8.48 -16.54 0.04
CA ALA A 40 -7.03 -16.75 0.08
C ALA A 40 -6.60 -18.08 -0.56
N ASP A 41 -7.26 -19.18 -0.20
CA ASP A 41 -6.93 -20.52 -0.69
C ASP A 41 -7.53 -20.81 -2.07
N ASN A 42 -8.56 -20.06 -2.46
CA ASN A 42 -9.29 -20.26 -3.71
C ASN A 42 -9.51 -18.89 -4.39
N PRO A 43 -8.41 -18.26 -4.89
CA PRO A 43 -8.50 -16.95 -5.49
C PRO A 43 -9.40 -16.99 -6.73
N PRO A 44 -10.16 -15.92 -7.02
CA PRO A 44 -10.92 -15.82 -8.24
C PRO A 44 -10.02 -16.00 -9.46
N LYS A 45 -10.51 -16.71 -10.48
CA LYS A 45 -9.78 -16.80 -11.74
C LYS A 45 -9.64 -15.42 -12.37
N PRO A 46 -8.47 -15.11 -12.96
CA PRO A 46 -8.32 -13.93 -13.81
C PRO A 46 -9.40 -13.84 -14.87
N LYS A 47 -9.83 -12.61 -15.17
CA LYS A 47 -10.79 -12.38 -16.26
C LYS A 47 -10.07 -12.18 -17.59
N GLU A 48 -10.76 -12.58 -18.67
CA GLU A 48 -10.33 -12.27 -20.03
C GLU A 48 -10.42 -10.75 -20.30
N PRO A 49 -9.56 -10.21 -21.20
CA PRO A 49 -9.65 -8.82 -21.62
C PRO A 49 -11.04 -8.46 -22.13
N ILE A 50 -11.61 -7.36 -21.60
CA ILE A 50 -13.00 -6.95 -21.88
C ILE A 50 -13.10 -6.07 -23.15
N SER A 51 -11.98 -5.47 -23.59
CA SER A 51 -11.92 -4.60 -24.76
C SER A 51 -10.53 -4.55 -25.39
N ALA A 52 -10.44 -3.95 -26.58
CA ALA A 52 -9.14 -3.55 -27.14
C ALA A 52 -8.46 -2.49 -26.24
N PRO A 53 -7.11 -2.41 -26.23
CA PRO A 53 -6.36 -1.40 -25.48
C PRO A 53 -6.73 0.03 -25.89
N LEU A 54 -6.89 0.92 -24.91
CA LEU A 54 -7.14 2.35 -25.14
C LEU A 54 -5.85 3.17 -25.34
N THR A 55 -4.73 2.65 -24.86
CA THR A 55 -3.40 3.26 -24.95
C THR A 55 -2.36 2.18 -25.19
N SER A 56 -1.22 2.56 -25.75
CA SER A 56 -0.05 1.69 -25.89
C SER A 56 0.84 1.70 -24.64
N ARG A 57 0.72 2.71 -23.77
CA ARG A 57 1.54 2.86 -22.56
C ARG A 57 0.73 3.47 -21.41
N LEU A 58 0.98 2.97 -20.21
CA LEU A 58 0.43 3.47 -18.95
C LEU A 58 1.57 3.69 -17.94
N VAL A 59 1.59 4.87 -17.32
CA VAL A 59 2.46 5.19 -16.19
C VAL A 59 1.57 5.49 -14.98
N ILE A 60 1.74 4.72 -13.91
CA ILE A 60 1.04 4.90 -12.64
C ILE A 60 2.00 5.58 -11.68
N ILE A 61 1.58 6.71 -11.10
CA ILE A 61 2.34 7.45 -10.10
C ILE A 61 1.57 7.39 -8.79
N VAL A 62 2.14 6.73 -7.80
CA VAL A 62 1.61 6.69 -6.44
C VAL A 62 2.43 7.65 -5.59
N VAL A 63 1.78 8.67 -5.04
CA VAL A 63 2.38 9.57 -4.04
C VAL A 63 1.78 9.18 -2.69
N ASP A 64 2.60 8.63 -1.81
CA ASP A 64 2.12 8.09 -0.54
C ASP A 64 1.58 9.17 0.39
N ALA A 65 0.50 8.82 1.10
CA ALA A 65 -0.26 9.66 2.01
C ALA A 65 -0.59 11.08 1.52
N LEU A 66 -0.60 11.32 0.20
CA LEU A 66 -1.00 12.61 -0.35
C LEU A 66 -2.50 12.85 -0.11
N ARG A 67 -2.80 13.62 0.92
CA ARG A 67 -4.17 14.00 1.26
C ARG A 67 -4.79 14.88 0.18
N GLN A 68 -6.11 14.76 0.05
CA GLN A 68 -6.87 15.49 -0.95
C GLN A 68 -6.75 17.01 -0.80
N ASP A 69 -6.84 17.53 0.42
CA ASP A 69 -6.71 18.97 0.69
C ASP A 69 -5.33 19.50 0.33
N THR A 70 -4.25 18.83 0.75
CA THR A 70 -2.88 19.17 0.33
C THR A 70 -2.72 19.12 -1.18
N SER A 71 -3.33 18.12 -1.83
CA SER A 71 -3.25 18.00 -3.29
C SER A 71 -3.92 19.17 -4.02
N LEU A 72 -4.94 19.80 -3.42
CA LEU A 72 -5.73 20.89 -4.00
C LEU A 72 -5.15 22.28 -3.68
N ASP A 73 -4.20 22.37 -2.76
CA ASP A 73 -3.54 23.61 -2.41
C ASP A 73 -2.61 24.06 -3.56
N LEU A 74 -2.88 25.25 -4.09
CA LEU A 74 -2.15 25.83 -5.23
C LEU A 74 -0.75 26.33 -4.84
N GLU A 75 -0.54 26.69 -3.57
CA GLU A 75 0.75 27.17 -3.07
C GLU A 75 1.68 25.99 -2.79
N VAL A 76 1.12 24.86 -2.32
CA VAL A 76 1.89 23.65 -2.00
C VAL A 76 2.10 22.75 -3.23
N MET A 77 1.07 22.55 -4.06
CA MET A 77 1.09 21.58 -5.18
C MET A 77 0.75 22.22 -6.55
N PRO A 78 1.49 23.27 -6.99
CA PRO A 78 1.17 23.99 -8.23
C PRO A 78 1.22 23.12 -9.48
N PHE A 79 2.12 22.13 -9.55
CA PHE A 79 2.21 21.22 -10.69
C PHE A 79 1.01 20.27 -10.78
N LEU A 80 0.49 19.77 -9.65
CA LEU A 80 -0.74 18.97 -9.67
C LEU A 80 -1.94 19.83 -10.08
N ALA A 81 -1.97 21.11 -9.69
CA ALA A 81 -2.99 22.04 -10.15
C ALA A 81 -2.94 22.24 -11.68
N GLU A 82 -1.75 22.34 -12.26
CA GLU A 82 -1.58 22.41 -13.71
C GLU A 82 -2.05 21.12 -14.41
N LEU A 83 -1.67 19.95 -13.89
CA LEU A 83 -2.09 18.65 -14.45
C LEU A 83 -3.62 18.48 -14.44
N ARG A 84 -4.31 18.97 -13.41
CA ARG A 84 -5.78 18.93 -13.35
C ARG A 84 -6.45 19.75 -14.44
N GLN A 85 -5.79 20.77 -14.98
CA GLN A 85 -6.31 21.55 -16.11
C GLN A 85 -6.16 20.82 -17.45
N GLN A 86 -5.29 19.79 -17.50
CA GLN A 86 -4.94 19.06 -18.72
C GLN A 86 -5.54 17.64 -18.76
N GLY A 87 -6.19 17.19 -17.68
CA GLY A 87 -6.65 15.82 -17.55
C GLY A 87 -7.88 15.66 -16.65
N ALA A 88 -8.37 14.43 -16.57
CA ALA A 88 -9.43 14.07 -15.64
C ALA A 88 -8.89 13.94 -14.23
N TRP A 89 -9.68 14.36 -13.25
CA TRP A 89 -9.36 14.20 -11.84
C TRP A 89 -10.63 13.92 -11.03
N ALA A 90 -10.46 13.24 -9.89
CA ALA A 90 -11.54 12.93 -8.96
C ALA A 90 -10.96 12.79 -7.54
N ALA A 91 -11.84 12.88 -6.54
CA ALA A 91 -11.49 12.50 -5.17
C ALA A 91 -11.41 10.97 -5.06
N MET A 92 -10.33 10.47 -4.46
CA MET A 92 -10.14 9.04 -4.18
C MET A 92 -10.43 8.78 -2.70
N HIS A 93 -11.23 7.75 -2.41
CA HIS A 93 -11.61 7.38 -1.05
C HIS A 93 -10.99 6.04 -0.66
N SER A 94 -10.25 6.02 0.44
CA SER A 94 -9.86 4.78 1.11
C SER A 94 -10.96 4.31 2.07
N ILE A 95 -10.99 3.02 2.37
CA ILE A 95 -11.73 2.50 3.53
C ILE A 95 -10.80 2.36 4.73
N PRO A 96 -11.29 2.54 5.96
CA PRO A 96 -10.52 2.19 7.14
C PRO A 96 -10.25 0.67 7.21
N PRO A 97 -9.05 0.27 7.68
CA PRO A 97 -7.96 1.16 8.07
C PRO A 97 -7.15 1.66 6.85
N SER A 98 -6.88 2.96 6.81
CA SER A 98 -6.22 3.62 5.66
C SER A 98 -4.68 3.53 5.76
N TYR A 99 -4.16 2.30 5.76
CA TYR A 99 -2.72 2.02 5.72
C TYR A 99 -2.22 1.88 4.27
N SER A 100 -0.91 2.04 4.08
CA SER A 100 -0.28 2.04 2.76
C SER A 100 -0.38 0.68 2.06
N ALA A 101 0.05 -0.41 2.70
CA ALA A 101 0.02 -1.77 2.12
C ALA A 101 -1.38 -2.22 1.64
N PRO A 102 -2.48 -2.12 2.43
CA PRO A 102 -3.82 -2.44 1.94
C PRO A 102 -4.27 -1.51 0.81
N SER A 103 -3.86 -0.23 0.83
CA SER A 103 -4.21 0.74 -0.20
C SER A 103 -3.50 0.45 -1.52
N TRP A 104 -2.19 0.20 -1.49
CA TRP A 104 -1.40 -0.19 -2.68
C TRP A 104 -1.95 -1.49 -3.28
N THR A 105 -2.23 -2.49 -2.45
CA THR A 105 -2.83 -3.76 -2.92
C THR A 105 -4.18 -3.51 -3.59
N THR A 106 -5.01 -2.64 -3.02
CA THR A 106 -6.31 -2.28 -3.62
C THR A 106 -6.14 -1.58 -4.96
N ILE A 107 -5.18 -0.66 -5.09
CA ILE A 107 -4.89 0.02 -6.37
C ILE A 107 -4.47 -0.99 -7.45
N LEU A 108 -3.66 -1.98 -7.09
CA LEU A 108 -3.10 -2.94 -8.06
C LEU A 108 -4.02 -4.11 -8.40
N THR A 109 -4.94 -4.48 -7.51
CA THR A 109 -5.87 -5.60 -7.68
C THR A 109 -7.30 -5.15 -8.00
N GLY A 110 -7.64 -3.90 -7.71
CA GLY A 110 -8.98 -3.34 -7.88
C GLY A 110 -10.01 -3.82 -6.84
N ALA A 111 -9.58 -4.52 -5.79
CA ALA A 111 -10.47 -5.06 -4.77
C ALA A 111 -9.95 -4.78 -3.36
N TRP A 112 -10.81 -4.78 -2.34
CA TRP A 112 -10.45 -4.51 -0.94
C TRP A 112 -9.80 -5.72 -0.24
N PRO A 113 -9.12 -5.57 0.91
CA PRO A 113 -8.43 -6.66 1.63
C PRO A 113 -9.24 -7.94 1.87
N TYR A 114 -10.53 -7.82 2.20
CA TYR A 114 -11.40 -8.98 2.39
C TYR A 114 -11.69 -9.75 1.08
N ILE A 115 -11.41 -9.16 -0.08
CA ILE A 115 -11.44 -9.80 -1.38
C ILE A 115 -10.01 -10.15 -1.80
N ASN A 116 -9.10 -9.18 -1.91
CA ASN A 116 -7.76 -9.29 -2.51
C ASN A 116 -6.70 -10.02 -1.65
N ASP A 117 -7.04 -10.40 -0.41
CA ASP A 117 -6.20 -11.16 0.52
C ASP A 117 -4.88 -10.46 0.95
N GLY A 118 -4.73 -9.18 0.62
CA GLY A 118 -3.69 -8.29 1.12
C GLY A 118 -3.75 -8.11 2.63
N GLN A 119 -2.65 -7.64 3.22
CA GLN A 119 -2.58 -7.35 4.64
C GLN A 119 -3.50 -6.17 4.99
N ALA A 120 -4.36 -6.35 5.99
CA ALA A 120 -5.28 -5.31 6.44
C ALA A 120 -4.57 -4.15 7.16
N LEU A 121 -3.35 -4.38 7.64
CA LEU A 121 -2.46 -3.39 8.25
C LEU A 121 -1.12 -3.40 7.50
N ASN A 122 -0.31 -2.36 7.70
CA ASN A 122 1.07 -2.40 7.22
C ASN A 122 1.84 -3.55 7.90
N PRO A 123 2.60 -4.36 7.16
CA PRO A 123 3.48 -5.36 7.76
C PRO A 123 4.46 -4.72 8.74
N PRO A 124 4.76 -5.37 9.88
CA PRO A 124 5.67 -4.81 10.89
C PRO A 124 7.12 -4.71 10.39
N ASP A 125 7.51 -5.52 9.41
CA ASP A 125 8.82 -5.57 8.81
C ASP A 125 8.77 -6.20 7.41
N TYR A 126 9.88 -6.15 6.69
CA TYR A 126 10.01 -6.67 5.32
C TYR A 126 9.83 -8.20 5.23
N ASP A 127 10.12 -8.95 6.29
CA ASP A 127 10.00 -10.42 6.30
C ASP A 127 8.53 -10.85 6.51
N SER A 128 7.72 -9.95 7.07
CA SER A 128 6.29 -10.13 7.31
C SER A 128 5.41 -9.74 6.13
N VAL A 129 5.99 -9.32 5.01
CA VAL A 129 5.27 -8.92 3.80
C VAL A 129 4.69 -10.15 3.12
N ARG A 130 3.39 -10.12 2.82
CA ARG A 130 2.72 -11.18 2.06
C ARG A 130 2.77 -10.89 0.57
N THR A 131 3.24 -11.86 -0.20
CA THR A 131 3.10 -11.88 -1.66
C THR A 131 1.63 -11.93 -2.05
N PHE A 132 1.27 -11.23 -3.12
CA PHE A 132 -0.07 -11.26 -3.69
C PHE A 132 -0.44 -12.69 -4.09
N THR A 133 -1.65 -13.10 -3.69
CA THR A 133 -2.24 -14.40 -4.00
C THR A 133 -3.29 -14.30 -5.11
N GLN A 134 -3.73 -13.09 -5.42
CA GLN A 134 -4.76 -12.79 -6.40
C GLN A 134 -4.21 -12.06 -7.61
N ASP A 135 -5.03 -12.04 -8.65
CA ASP A 135 -4.72 -11.35 -9.90
C ASP A 135 -4.47 -9.86 -9.66
N ASP A 136 -3.41 -9.35 -10.27
CA ASP A 136 -2.99 -7.96 -10.19
C ASP A 136 -2.66 -7.41 -11.58
N ILE A 137 -2.57 -6.08 -11.70
CA ILE A 137 -2.36 -5.41 -12.98
C ILE A 137 -1.06 -5.84 -13.72
N PHE A 138 -0.01 -6.22 -12.99
CA PHE A 138 1.25 -6.68 -13.59
C PHE A 138 1.14 -8.10 -14.09
N SER A 139 0.55 -9.00 -13.31
CA SER A 139 0.29 -10.37 -13.76
C SER A 139 -0.69 -10.39 -14.96
N ALA A 140 -1.64 -9.46 -15.01
CA ALA A 140 -2.52 -9.27 -16.16
C ALA A 140 -1.77 -8.77 -17.39
N ALA A 141 -0.83 -7.84 -17.22
CA ALA A 141 0.04 -7.36 -18.28
C ALA A 141 0.97 -8.47 -18.81
N GLU A 142 1.54 -9.29 -17.92
CA GLU A 142 2.37 -10.45 -18.29
C GLU A 142 1.57 -11.44 -19.16
N ARG A 143 0.35 -11.80 -18.75
CA ARG A 143 -0.53 -12.68 -19.54
C ARG A 143 -0.89 -12.10 -20.91
N ALA A 144 -0.95 -10.78 -21.01
CA ALA A 144 -1.17 -10.08 -22.28
C ALA A 144 0.11 -9.92 -23.13
N GLY A 145 1.26 -10.42 -22.65
CA GLY A 145 2.55 -10.30 -23.34
C GLY A 145 3.14 -8.88 -23.31
N LEU A 146 2.69 -8.04 -22.38
CA LEU A 146 3.16 -6.67 -22.19
C LEU A 146 4.37 -6.64 -21.27
N LYS A 147 5.28 -5.70 -21.52
CA LYS A 147 6.47 -5.46 -20.72
C LYS A 147 6.20 -4.44 -19.62
N THR A 148 6.61 -4.77 -18.41
CA THR A 148 6.28 -4.00 -17.22
C THR A 148 7.50 -3.58 -16.42
N GLY A 149 7.36 -2.55 -15.60
CA GLY A 149 8.35 -2.27 -14.59
C GLY A 149 7.86 -1.44 -13.42
N LEU A 150 8.59 -1.53 -12.32
CA LEU A 150 8.26 -0.88 -11.06
C LEU A 150 9.51 -0.25 -10.45
N ALA A 151 9.45 1.03 -10.14
CA ALA A 151 10.44 1.73 -9.33
C ALA A 151 9.76 2.22 -8.04
N GLY A 152 10.21 1.77 -6.87
CA GLY A 152 9.51 2.09 -5.62
C GLY A 152 10.29 1.60 -4.41
N HIS A 153 9.61 1.47 -3.27
CA HIS A 153 10.24 0.95 -2.05
C HIS A 153 10.20 -0.58 -1.96
N ALA A 154 11.11 -1.15 -1.17
CA ALA A 154 11.36 -2.59 -1.06
C ALA A 154 10.17 -3.44 -0.59
N TRP A 155 9.11 -2.83 -0.05
CA TRP A 155 7.86 -3.52 0.24
C TRP A 155 7.26 -4.19 -1.00
N TYR A 156 7.33 -3.52 -2.16
CA TYR A 156 6.82 -4.05 -3.42
C TYR A 156 7.54 -5.31 -3.91
N GLU A 157 8.81 -5.50 -3.52
CA GLU A 157 9.60 -6.67 -3.93
C GLU A 157 8.93 -7.98 -3.48
N ALA A 158 8.58 -8.05 -2.21
CA ALA A 158 7.91 -9.23 -1.66
C ALA A 158 6.43 -9.29 -2.05
N MET A 159 5.73 -8.15 -2.13
CA MET A 159 4.32 -8.09 -2.52
C MET A 159 4.09 -8.62 -3.94
N LEU A 160 4.97 -8.26 -4.89
CA LEU A 160 4.81 -8.57 -6.32
C LEU A 160 5.74 -9.68 -6.82
N ALA A 161 6.30 -10.49 -5.92
CA ALA A 161 7.27 -11.54 -6.26
C ALA A 161 6.76 -12.53 -7.33
N ASN A 162 5.45 -12.70 -7.46
CA ASN A 162 4.80 -13.60 -8.43
C ASN A 162 4.06 -12.87 -9.56
N SER A 163 4.30 -11.56 -9.74
CA SER A 163 3.49 -10.72 -10.63
C SER A 163 4.11 -10.46 -12.02
N GLY A 164 5.22 -11.13 -12.35
CA GLY A 164 5.78 -11.10 -13.71
C GLY A 164 6.46 -9.79 -14.13
N LEU A 165 7.10 -9.07 -13.20
CA LEU A 165 7.81 -7.82 -13.50
C LEU A 165 9.04 -8.03 -14.40
N ASP A 166 9.15 -7.29 -15.51
CA ASP A 166 10.35 -7.36 -16.38
C ASP A 166 11.51 -6.49 -15.89
N LYS A 167 11.21 -5.35 -15.26
CA LYS A 167 12.21 -4.46 -14.65
C LYS A 167 11.74 -4.02 -13.27
N ALA A 168 12.63 -4.06 -12.30
CA ALA A 168 12.34 -3.59 -10.96
C ALA A 168 13.52 -2.81 -10.37
N SER A 169 13.22 -1.79 -9.58
CA SER A 169 14.18 -1.02 -8.79
C SER A 169 13.57 -0.69 -7.44
N PHE A 170 14.15 -1.20 -6.37
CA PHE A 170 13.59 -1.09 -5.03
C PHE A 170 14.54 -0.37 -4.08
N ALA A 171 14.09 0.75 -3.51
CA ALA A 171 14.83 1.46 -2.47
C ALA A 171 14.41 0.95 -1.08
N ARG A 172 15.39 0.72 -0.20
CA ARG A 172 15.12 0.41 1.23
C ARG A 172 15.03 1.66 2.11
N ALA A 173 15.71 2.73 1.72
CA ALA A 173 15.57 4.03 2.35
C ALA A 173 14.24 4.67 1.95
N ILE A 174 13.69 5.53 2.81
CA ILE A 174 12.42 6.26 2.63
C ILE A 174 12.65 7.78 2.62
N ASP A 175 13.87 8.20 2.28
CA ASP A 175 14.27 9.60 2.27
C ASP A 175 14.19 10.24 0.88
N HIS A 176 14.54 11.53 0.81
CA HIS A 176 14.46 12.30 -0.42
C HIS A 176 15.33 11.72 -1.55
N ASN A 177 16.50 11.18 -1.21
CA ASN A 177 17.41 10.64 -2.21
C ASN A 177 16.83 9.34 -2.80
N ALA A 178 16.17 8.52 -1.99
CA ALA A 178 15.47 7.33 -2.47
C ALA A 178 14.40 7.69 -3.50
N ASP A 179 13.56 8.70 -3.25
CA ASP A 179 12.55 9.17 -4.21
C ASP A 179 13.18 9.69 -5.51
N LEU A 180 14.30 10.42 -5.43
CA LEU A 180 15.04 10.90 -6.61
C LEU A 180 15.59 9.74 -7.45
N GLU A 181 16.13 8.70 -6.81
CA GLU A 181 16.61 7.50 -7.49
C GLU A 181 15.45 6.76 -8.16
N ILE A 182 14.35 6.52 -7.44
CA ILE A 182 13.12 5.92 -7.96
C ILE A 182 12.63 6.67 -9.20
N LEU A 183 12.53 7.99 -9.12
CA LEU A 183 12.12 8.83 -10.23
C LEU A 183 13.08 8.72 -11.42
N ALA A 184 14.40 8.71 -11.18
CA ALA A 184 15.39 8.59 -12.24
C ALA A 184 15.28 7.25 -12.98
N HIS A 185 15.05 6.15 -12.25
CA HIS A 185 14.82 4.82 -12.85
C HIS A 185 13.55 4.78 -13.69
N ALA A 186 12.42 5.23 -13.13
CA ALA A 186 11.14 5.25 -13.83
C ALA A 186 11.20 6.14 -15.09
N LYS A 187 11.80 7.33 -14.97
CA LYS A 187 11.99 8.25 -16.09
C LYS A 187 12.84 7.63 -17.20
N LYS A 188 13.96 6.98 -16.85
CA LYS A 188 14.82 6.30 -17.83
C LYS A 188 14.03 5.25 -18.62
N TRP A 189 13.19 4.45 -17.96
CA TRP A 189 12.37 3.46 -18.65
C TRP A 189 11.25 4.10 -19.49
N ALA A 190 10.66 5.20 -19.01
CA ALA A 190 9.69 5.97 -19.77
C ALA A 190 10.30 6.51 -21.07
N ASP A 191 11.48 7.13 -20.99
CA ASP A 191 12.22 7.70 -22.12
C ASP A 191 12.63 6.63 -23.15
N LEU A 192 13.05 5.44 -22.69
CA LEU A 192 13.47 4.34 -23.57
C LEU A 192 12.32 3.72 -24.39
N GLY A 193 11.06 3.85 -23.94
CA GLY A 193 9.92 3.37 -24.71
C GLY A 193 9.63 1.86 -24.62
N GLU A 194 10.43 1.10 -23.89
CA GLU A 194 10.41 -0.37 -23.93
C GLU A 194 9.29 -1.02 -23.10
N LEU A 195 8.80 -0.33 -22.08
CA LEU A 195 7.76 -0.82 -21.17
C LEU A 195 6.40 -0.20 -21.50
N GLN A 196 5.35 -1.03 -21.47
CA GLN A 196 3.96 -0.64 -21.66
C GLN A 196 3.24 -0.31 -20.35
N LEU A 197 3.71 -0.83 -19.21
CA LEU A 197 3.23 -0.48 -17.88
C LEU A 197 4.40 -0.12 -16.98
N ILE A 198 4.37 1.08 -16.40
CA ILE A 198 5.36 1.52 -15.41
C ILE A 198 4.61 1.96 -14.16
N LEU A 199 5.04 1.51 -12.98
CA LEU A 199 4.65 2.10 -11.71
C LEU A 199 5.85 2.80 -11.07
N LEU A 200 5.61 4.01 -10.57
CA LEU A 200 6.49 4.63 -9.59
C LEU A 200 5.75 4.95 -8.29
N HIS A 201 6.42 4.72 -7.17
CA HIS A 201 5.93 5.02 -5.82
C HIS A 201 6.88 5.98 -5.12
N LEU A 202 6.36 7.10 -4.62
CA LEU A 202 7.11 8.18 -3.97
C LEU A 202 6.62 8.34 -2.53
N ASP A 203 7.53 8.40 -1.57
CA ASP A 203 7.23 8.31 -0.13
C ASP A 203 7.43 9.63 0.62
N GLN A 204 8.07 10.63 0.01
CA GLN A 204 8.47 11.86 0.71
C GLN A 204 7.33 12.64 1.37
N VAL A 205 6.12 12.59 0.81
CA VAL A 205 4.95 13.26 1.40
C VAL A 205 4.51 12.57 2.68
N ASP A 206 4.46 11.24 2.69
CA ASP A 206 4.16 10.45 3.89
C ASP A 206 5.24 10.61 4.96
N TYR A 207 6.51 10.51 4.55
CA TYR A 207 7.65 10.78 5.42
C TYR A 207 7.51 12.16 6.10
N ALA A 208 7.30 13.23 5.34
CA ALA A 208 7.14 14.57 5.91
C ALA A 208 5.95 14.63 6.90
N GLY A 209 4.82 14.01 6.54
CA GLY A 209 3.63 13.93 7.41
C GLY A 209 3.91 13.23 8.75
N HIS A 210 4.68 12.15 8.76
CA HIS A 210 5.05 11.42 9.97
C HIS A 210 5.99 12.21 10.90
N TYR A 211 6.95 12.96 10.34
CA TYR A 211 7.97 13.66 11.13
C TYR A 211 7.60 15.10 11.50
N GLN A 212 6.72 15.74 10.73
CA GLN A 212 6.40 17.17 10.88
C GLN A 212 4.92 17.43 11.15
N GLY A 213 4.07 16.40 11.03
CA GLY A 213 2.62 16.55 10.99
C GLY A 213 2.15 16.92 9.58
N GLY A 214 1.04 16.33 9.15
CA GLY A 214 0.39 16.75 7.92
C GLY A 214 -0.29 18.13 8.10
N PRO A 215 -0.27 19.01 7.09
CA PRO A 215 -1.11 20.21 7.09
C PRO A 215 -2.61 19.89 7.21
#